data_AF-A0A975EHI0-F1
#
_entry.id   AF-A0A975EHI0-F1
#
_cell.length_a   1.000
_cell.length_b   1.000
_cell.length_c   1.000
_cell.angle_alpha   90.00
_cell.angle_beta   90.00
_cell.angle_gamma   90.00
#
_symmetry.space_group_name_H-M   'P 1'
#
loop_
_entity.id
_entity.type
_entity.pdbx_description
1 polymer ?
#
loop_
_entity_poly.entity_id
_entity_poly.type
_entity_poly.pdbx_seq_one_letter_code
_entity_poly.pdbx_strand_id
1 'polypeptide(L)'
;MKKSDISPNRLQARPKFWPFAILGLCMAALSSHVAFGSIRMEPVFMILGQSAGTAAVLAIDKGVAVQQVGYGELKSMLLEGGQRL
;
A
#
# COMPACT_ATOMS: atom_id res chain seq x y z
N MET A 1 -2.78 39.73 -19.99
CA MET A 1 -2.41 38.30 -19.81
C MET A 1 -2.04 38.06 -18.36
N LYS A 2 -2.99 37.63 -17.52
CA LYS A 2 -2.72 37.20 -16.14
C LYS A 2 -2.40 35.70 -16.16
N LYS A 3 -1.14 35.34 -15.86
CA LYS A 3 -0.74 33.99 -15.42
C LYS A 3 -1.25 33.83 -13.98
N SER A 4 -2.53 33.54 -13.81
CA SER A 4 -3.12 33.19 -12.51
C SER A 4 -3.27 31.68 -12.42
N ASP A 5 -2.57 31.11 -11.45
CA ASP A 5 -2.90 29.88 -10.72
C ASP A 5 -3.03 28.58 -11.51
N ILE A 6 -1.89 28.04 -11.94
CA ILE A 6 -1.75 26.59 -12.12
C ILE A 6 -0.97 26.08 -10.90
N SER A 7 -1.69 25.86 -9.80
CA SER A 7 -1.15 25.17 -8.64
C SER A 7 -0.79 23.72 -9.04
N PRO A 8 0.44 23.24 -8.83
CA PRO A 8 0.86 21.88 -9.21
C PRO A 8 0.20 20.76 -8.37
N ASN A 9 -0.65 21.10 -7.39
CA ASN A 9 -1.16 20.16 -6.38
C ASN A 9 -2.43 19.36 -6.75
N ARG A 10 -2.97 19.48 -7.97
CA ARG A 10 -4.21 18.77 -8.33
C ARG A 10 -4.00 17.32 -8.79
N LEU A 11 -2.76 16.91 -9.11
CA LEU A 11 -2.43 15.55 -9.58
C LEU A 11 -1.95 14.60 -8.48
N GLN A 12 -1.63 15.09 -7.27
CA GLN A 12 -1.17 14.25 -6.16
C GLN A 12 -2.29 13.58 -5.35
N ALA A 13 -3.56 13.92 -5.60
CA ALA A 13 -4.71 13.37 -4.88
C ALA A 13 -5.34 12.15 -5.56
N ARG A 14 -4.58 11.38 -6.35
CA ARG A 14 -5.03 10.04 -6.76
C ARG A 14 -4.82 9.14 -5.54
N PRO A 15 -5.87 8.59 -4.90
CA PRO A 15 -5.65 7.59 -3.87
C PRO A 15 -4.86 6.45 -4.53
N LYS A 16 -3.70 6.09 -3.98
CA LYS A 16 -2.81 5.04 -4.53
C LYS A 16 -3.53 3.68 -4.72
N PHE A 17 -4.72 3.54 -4.14
CA PHE A 17 -5.61 2.40 -4.17
C PHE A 17 -6.60 2.34 -5.36
N TRP A 18 -6.76 3.43 -6.13
CA TRP A 18 -7.79 3.55 -7.18
C TRP A 18 -7.74 2.47 -8.29
N PRO A 19 -6.57 2.06 -8.83
CA PRO A 19 -6.55 1.01 -9.86
C PRO A 19 -6.96 -0.37 -9.32
N PHE A 20 -6.75 -0.64 -8.03
CA PHE A 20 -7.07 -1.92 -7.39
C PHE A 20 -8.57 -2.05 -7.07
N ALA A 21 -9.20 -0.96 -6.61
CA ALA A 21 -10.63 -0.92 -6.32
C ALA A 21 -11.50 -1.19 -7.57
N ILE A 22 -11.07 -0.68 -8.73
CA ILE A 22 -11.78 -0.88 -10.00
C ILE A 22 -11.69 -2.33 -10.47
N LEU A 23 -10.53 -2.97 -10.28
CA LEU A 23 -10.33 -4.38 -10.62
C LEU A 23 -11.15 -5.31 -9.71
N GLY A 24 -11.18 -5.05 -8.41
CA GLY A 24 -11.99 -5.81 -7.45
C GLY A 24 -13.50 -5.68 -7.71
N LEU A 25 -13.99 -4.50 -8.09
CA LEU A 25 -15.40 -4.28 -8.42
C LEU A 25 -15.83 -5.03 -9.68
N CYS A 26 -15.00 -5.05 -10.72
CA CYS A 26 -15.27 -5.82 -11.94
C CYS A 26 -15.32 -7.32 -11.69
N MET A 27 -14.44 -7.86 -10.83
CA MET A 27 -14.42 -9.29 -10.48
C MET A 27 -15.60 -9.69 -9.57
N ALA A 28 -15.98 -8.83 -8.62
CA ALA A 28 -17.14 -9.04 -7.75
C ALA A 28 -18.46 -9.01 -8.53
N ALA A 29 -18.58 -8.13 -9.53
CA ALA A 29 -19.74 -8.07 -10.41
C ALA A 29 -19.87 -9.31 -11.32
N LEU A 30 -18.79 -10.08 -11.51
CA LEU A 30 -18.74 -11.23 -12.42
C LEU A 30 -18.83 -12.61 -11.74
N SER A 31 -18.70 -12.74 -10.41
CA SER A 31 -18.33 -14.04 -9.82
C SER A 31 -19.21 -14.57 -8.67
N SER A 32 -19.70 -15.79 -8.88
CA SER A 32 -20.32 -16.70 -7.93
C SER A 32 -19.50 -16.87 -6.63
N HIS A 33 -20.20 -17.16 -5.52
CA HIS A 33 -19.77 -17.42 -4.12
C HIS A 33 -18.29 -17.76 -3.78
N VAL A 34 -17.51 -18.37 -4.69
CA VAL A 34 -16.09 -18.70 -4.52
C VAL A 34 -15.17 -17.47 -4.57
N ALA A 35 -15.45 -16.46 -5.42
CA ALA A 35 -14.56 -15.30 -5.55
C ALA A 35 -14.67 -14.30 -4.38
N PHE A 36 -15.76 -14.34 -3.62
CA PHE A 36 -15.92 -13.49 -2.45
C PHE A 36 -14.87 -13.78 -1.36
N GLY A 37 -14.42 -15.04 -1.28
CA GLY A 37 -13.34 -15.46 -0.37
C GLY A 37 -11.99 -14.83 -0.73
N SER A 38 -11.65 -14.79 -2.03
CA SER A 38 -10.37 -14.26 -2.50
C SER A 38 -10.25 -12.73 -2.33
N ILE A 39 -11.35 -11.98 -2.55
CA ILE A 39 -11.36 -10.51 -2.43
C ILE A 39 -11.13 -10.05 -0.98
N ARG A 40 -11.59 -10.81 0.03
CA ARG A 40 -11.37 -10.45 1.44
C ARG A 40 -9.92 -10.62 1.90
N MET A 41 -9.17 -11.51 1.27
CA MET A 41 -7.79 -11.81 1.65
C MET A 41 -6.77 -10.96 0.89
N GLU A 42 -7.14 -10.43 -0.27
CA GLU A 42 -6.33 -9.54 -1.09
C GLU A 42 -5.74 -8.33 -0.34
N PRO A 43 -6.50 -7.55 0.45
CA PRO A 43 -5.91 -6.42 1.20
C PRO A 43 -4.97 -6.88 2.32
N VAL A 44 -5.21 -8.07 2.91
CA VAL A 44 -4.35 -8.62 3.96
C VAL A 44 -2.99 -9.01 3.39
N PHE A 45 -2.96 -9.70 2.25
CA PHE A 45 -1.71 -10.04 1.58
C PHE A 45 -0.95 -8.81 1.09
N MET A 46 -1.66 -7.78 0.61
CA MET A 46 -1.02 -6.55 0.14
C MET A 46 -0.33 -5.77 1.27
N ILE A 47 -0.98 -5.66 2.43
CA ILE A 47 -0.41 -5.03 3.63
C ILE A 47 0.77 -5.85 4.18
N LEU A 48 0.64 -7.18 4.19
CA LEU A 48 1.71 -8.08 4.61
C LEU A 48 2.94 -7.96 3.70
N GLY A 49 2.72 -7.90 2.37
CA GLY A 49 3.79 -7.73 1.38
C GLY A 49 4.56 -6.42 1.55
N GLN A 50 3.85 -5.30 1.76
CA GLN A 50 4.48 -4.01 2.04
C GLN A 50 5.30 -4.08 3.34
N SER A 51 4.72 -4.63 4.41
CA SER A 51 5.38 -4.77 5.72
C SER A 51 6.66 -5.61 5.63
N ALA A 52 6.59 -6.75 4.94
CA ALA A 52 7.73 -7.64 4.75
C ALA A 52 8.83 -7.00 3.87
N GLY A 53 8.45 -6.30 2.80
CA GLY A 53 9.40 -5.60 1.94
C GLY A 53 10.15 -4.49 2.66
N THR A 54 9.44 -3.65 3.43
CA THR A 54 10.08 -2.59 4.23
C THR A 54 11.01 -3.17 5.30
N ALA A 55 10.61 -4.25 5.97
CA ALA A 55 11.47 -4.93 6.94
C ALA A 55 12.72 -5.53 6.30
N ALA A 56 12.60 -6.13 5.11
CA ALA A 56 13.73 -6.69 4.37
C ALA A 56 14.75 -5.64 3.95
N VAL A 57 14.29 -4.49 3.44
CA VAL A 57 15.18 -3.36 3.10
C VAL A 57 15.90 -2.86 4.34
N LEU A 58 15.19 -2.67 5.46
CA LEU A 58 15.82 -2.21 6.71
C LEU A 58 16.86 -3.20 7.24
N ALA A 59 16.62 -4.50 7.08
CA ALA A 59 17.54 -5.56 7.47
C ALA A 59 18.81 -5.54 6.61
N ILE A 60 18.67 -5.38 5.30
CA ILE A 60 19.79 -5.29 4.35
C ILE A 60 20.64 -4.06 4.63
N ASP A 61 20.02 -2.89 4.79
CA ASP A 61 20.74 -1.62 5.00
C ASP A 61 21.55 -1.63 6.31
N LYS A 62 21.06 -2.32 7.33
CA LYS A 62 21.73 -2.44 8.63
C LYS A 62 22.64 -3.67 8.75
N GLY A 63 22.61 -4.57 7.77
CA GLY A 63 23.32 -5.84 7.84
C GLY A 63 22.88 -6.72 9.02
N VAL A 64 21.63 -6.57 9.49
CA VAL A 64 21.08 -7.35 10.61
C VAL A 64 20.08 -8.38 10.11
N ALA A 65 19.87 -9.43 10.89
CA ALA A 65 18.83 -10.40 10.60
C ALA A 65 17.43 -9.73 10.64
N VAL A 66 16.49 -10.20 9.81
CA VAL A 66 15.14 -9.64 9.71
C VAL A 66 14.39 -9.64 11.04
N GLN A 67 14.70 -10.58 11.96
CA GLN A 67 14.12 -10.64 13.30
C GLN A 67 14.68 -9.57 14.25
N GLN A 68 15.81 -8.96 13.92
CA GLN A 68 16.48 -7.90 14.69
C GLN A 68 16.13 -6.49 14.18
N VAL A 69 15.22 -6.41 13.20
CA VAL A 69 14.71 -5.14 12.68
C VAL A 69 13.92 -4.42 13.77
N GLY A 70 14.35 -3.20 14.12
CA GLY A 70 13.70 -2.39 15.14
C GLY A 70 12.27 -2.00 14.73
N TYR A 71 11.28 -2.41 15.54
CA TYR A 71 9.87 -2.15 15.26
C TYR A 71 9.53 -0.65 15.17
N GLY A 72 10.21 0.20 15.96
CA GLY A 72 9.96 1.65 15.95
C GLY A 72 10.28 2.30 14.59
N GLU A 73 11.37 1.87 13.95
CA GLU A 73 11.78 2.38 12.63
C GLU A 73 10.90 1.79 11.53
N LEU A 74 10.64 0.48 11.58
CA LEU A 74 9.73 -0.18 10.65
C LEU A 74 8.33 0.45 10.67
N LYS A 75 7.78 0.70 11.87
CA LYS A 75 6.49 1.37 12.06
C LYS A 75 6.48 2.77 11.46
N SER A 76 7.54 3.56 11.69
CA SER A 76 7.63 4.92 11.16
C SER A 76 7.60 4.93 9.62
N MET A 77 8.37 4.05 8.99
CA MET A 77 8.38 3.89 7.53
C MET A 77 7.03 3.41 6.96
N LEU A 78 6.36 2.49 7.65
CA LEU A 78 5.04 2.01 7.22
C LEU A 78 3.96 3.09 7.35
N LEU A 79 4.01 3.90 8.40
CA LEU A 79 3.12 5.05 8.59
C LEU A 79 3.36 6.14 7.54
N GLU A 80 4.62 6.42 7.18
CA GLU A 80 4.96 7.31 6.05
C GLU A 80 4.44 6.78 4.72
N GLY A 81 4.48 5.45 4.53
CA GLY A 81 3.86 4.76 3.40
C GLY A 81 2.33 4.86 3.35
N GLY A 82 1.69 5.40 4.40
CA GLY A 82 0.24 5.51 4.52
C GLY A 82 -0.44 4.20 4.91
N GLN A 83 0.34 3.18 5.35
CA GLN A 83 -0.20 1.93 5.85
C GLN A 83 -0.85 2.18 7.21
N ARG A 84 -2.13 1.84 7.34
CA ARG A 84 -2.85 1.88 8.62
C ARG A 84 -2.56 0.57 9.37
N LEU A 85 -1.79 0.67 10.46
CA LEU A 85 -1.38 -0.42 11.33
C LEU A 85 -2.42 -0.72 12.40
#